data_AF-A0A821QWK3-F1
#
_entry.id   AF-A0A821QWK3-F1
#
_cell.length_a   1.000
_cell.length_b   1.000
_cell.length_c   1.000
_cell.angle_alpha   90.00
_cell.angle_beta   90.00
_cell.angle_gamma   90.00
#
_symmetry.space_group_name_H-M   'P 1'
#
loop_
_entity.id
_entity.type
_entity.pdbx_description
1 polymer ?
#
loop_
_entity_poly.entity_id
_entity_poly.type
_entity_poly.pdbx_seq_one_letter_code
_entity_poly.pdbx_strand_id
1 'polypeptide(L)'
;ALQIKSVVVKEGDCSYIYIEAFKSNHVEAACEDIRSLNISNLQMVSIKKMTDILRVVNTTYGIKKGSWIRVKRGIYRDNLAKVEHCNVIQNMVTIKVIPRIDYTKKTWRIMWNIK
;
A
#
# COMPACT_ATOMS: atom_id res chain seq x y z
N ALA A 1 11.26 33.40 -1.34
CA ALA A 1 11.56 32.20 -2.16
C ALA A 1 11.72 31.00 -1.25
N LEU A 2 11.16 29.84 -1.61
CA LEU A 2 11.26 28.61 -0.82
C LEU A 2 12.72 28.10 -0.85
N GLN A 3 13.30 27.78 0.30
CA GLN A 3 14.71 27.37 0.42
C GLN A 3 14.89 25.86 0.70
N ILE A 4 13.80 25.10 0.68
CA ILE A 4 13.82 23.63 0.76
C ILE A 4 14.28 23.03 -0.58
N LYS A 5 14.86 21.83 -0.55
CA LYS A 5 15.40 21.15 -1.73
C LYS A 5 14.45 20.08 -2.26
N SER A 6 14.02 19.18 -1.40
CA SER A 6 13.12 18.09 -1.75
C SER A 6 12.23 17.71 -0.57
N VAL A 7 11.15 17.00 -0.86
CA VAL A 7 10.23 16.45 0.13
C VAL A 7 10.02 14.98 -0.24
N VAL A 8 10.18 14.10 0.75
CA VAL A 8 10.11 12.65 0.57
C VAL A 8 9.07 12.07 1.51
N VAL A 9 8.23 11.18 0.97
CA VAL A 9 7.27 10.38 1.74
C VAL A 9 7.63 8.91 1.53
N LYS A 10 7.80 8.18 2.63
CA LYS A 10 8.16 6.76 2.57
C LYS A 10 6.90 5.90 2.48
N GLU A 11 6.86 5.01 1.51
CA GLU A 11 5.77 4.03 1.38
C GLU A 11 5.74 3.11 2.61
N GLY A 12 4.65 3.18 3.37
CA GLY A 12 4.44 2.42 4.61
C GLY A 12 4.39 3.26 5.89
N ASP A 13 5.03 4.43 5.89
CA ASP A 13 5.03 5.36 7.04
C ASP A 13 4.10 6.55 6.73
N CYS A 14 2.83 6.41 7.11
CA CYS A 14 1.78 7.40 6.78
C CYS A 14 1.85 8.68 7.62
N SER A 15 2.58 8.68 8.74
CA SER A 15 2.50 9.76 9.74
C SER A 15 3.55 10.86 9.59
N TYR A 16 4.60 10.67 8.79
CA TYR A 16 5.73 11.59 8.72
C TYR A 16 6.10 11.92 7.28
N ILE A 17 6.57 13.15 7.10
CA ILE A 17 7.11 13.65 5.85
C ILE A 17 8.55 14.09 6.14
N TYR A 18 9.46 13.74 5.24
CA TYR A 18 10.87 14.10 5.36
C TYR A 18 11.15 15.27 4.43
N ILE A 19 11.69 16.36 4.97
CA ILE A 19 11.98 17.59 4.22
C ILE A 19 13.48 17.78 4.19
N GLU A 20 14.03 17.95 3.00
CA GLU A 20 15.45 18.22 2.79
C GLU A 20 15.68 19.74 2.78
N ALA A 21 16.45 20.23 3.75
CA ALA A 21 16.84 21.63 3.86
C ALA A 21 18.18 21.78 4.59
N PHE A 22 18.89 22.88 4.34
CA PHE A 22 20.15 23.18 5.02
C PHE A 22 19.98 23.66 6.47
N LYS A 23 18.83 24.28 6.79
CA LYS A 23 18.52 24.87 8.10
C LYS A 23 17.08 24.57 8.47
N SER A 24 16.81 24.39 9.76
CA SER A 24 15.45 24.19 10.30
C SER A 24 14.51 25.36 9.98
N ASN A 25 15.02 26.60 10.04
CA ASN A 25 14.23 27.80 9.75
C ASN A 25 13.65 27.80 8.33
N HIS A 26 14.32 27.15 7.37
CA HIS A 26 13.81 27.03 5.99
C HIS A 26 12.62 26.09 5.90
N VAL A 27 12.56 25.10 6.80
CA VAL A 27 11.45 24.14 6.91
C VAL A 27 10.27 24.80 7.62
N GLU A 28 10.51 25.48 8.73
CA GLU A 28 9.47 26.20 9.49
C GLU A 28 8.75 27.23 8.61
N ALA A 29 9.50 28.09 7.91
CA ALA A 29 8.94 29.08 7.00
C ALA A 29 8.19 28.45 5.80
N ALA A 30 8.56 27.23 5.39
CA ALA A 30 7.86 26.52 4.32
C ALA A 30 6.58 25.82 4.80
N CYS A 31 6.50 25.48 6.10
CA CYS A 31 5.37 24.77 6.70
C CYS A 31 4.33 25.68 7.35
N GLU A 32 4.64 26.96 7.59
CA GLU A 32 3.80 27.92 8.33
C GLU A 32 2.34 27.99 7.86
N ASP A 33 2.09 27.93 6.55
CA ASP A 33 0.74 28.04 5.97
C ASP A 33 0.09 26.67 5.63
N ILE A 34 0.72 25.56 6.02
CA ILE A 34 0.24 24.21 5.69
C ILE A 34 -0.52 23.62 6.89
N ARG A 35 -1.85 23.74 6.88
CA ARG A 35 -2.74 23.27 7.96
C ARG A 35 -2.69 21.76 8.25
N SER A 36 -2.22 20.95 7.30
CA SER A 36 -2.10 19.49 7.47
C SER A 36 -0.84 19.07 8.22
N LEU A 37 0.11 19.97 8.44
CA LEU A 37 1.39 19.68 9.08
C LEU A 37 1.40 20.22 10.51
N ASN A 38 1.89 19.39 11.43
CA ASN A 38 2.12 19.81 12.81
C ASN A 38 3.59 20.23 12.98
N ILE A 39 3.84 21.54 12.96
CA ILE A 39 5.17 22.16 13.04
C ILE A 39 5.83 21.92 14.41
N SER A 40 5.03 21.74 15.47
CA SER A 40 5.52 21.57 16.84
C SER A 40 6.38 20.32 17.04
N ASN A 41 6.30 19.34 16.14
CA ASN A 41 7.04 18.08 16.20
C ASN A 41 8.17 18.01 15.15
N LEU A 42 8.79 19.14 14.81
CA LEU A 42 9.95 19.16 13.91
C LEU A 42 11.17 18.52 14.61
N GLN A 43 11.69 17.44 14.02
CA GLN A 43 12.88 16.75 14.54
C GLN A 43 13.91 16.52 13.43
N MET A 44 15.19 16.72 13.78
CA MET A 44 16.29 16.47 12.86
C MET A 44 16.55 14.97 12.73
N VAL A 45 16.66 14.49 11.49
CA VAL A 45 17.07 13.12 11.20
C VAL A 45 18.58 13.00 11.37
N SER A 46 19.03 11.99 12.11
CA SER A 46 20.45 11.66 12.21
C SER A 46 21.03 11.23 10.86
N ILE A 47 22.25 11.66 10.53
CA ILE A 47 22.91 11.41 9.24
C ILE A 47 22.89 9.92 8.84
N LYS A 48 23.09 9.01 9.80
CA LYS A 48 23.09 7.55 9.56
C LYS A 48 21.75 7.00 9.07
N LYS A 49 20.63 7.65 9.42
CA LYS A 49 19.28 7.22 9.04
C LYS A 49 18.81 7.78 7.71
N MET A 50 19.56 8.71 7.09
CA MET A 50 19.15 9.34 5.83
C MET A 50 18.96 8.31 4.71
N THR A 51 19.84 7.31 4.63
CA THR A 51 19.74 6.24 3.61
C THR A 51 18.55 5.32 3.83
N ASP A 52 18.13 5.12 5.08
CA ASP A 52 16.98 4.27 5.41
C ASP A 52 15.63 4.90 5.02
N ILE A 53 15.58 6.22 4.87
CA ILE A 53 14.38 6.95 4.38
C ILE A 53 14.14 6.61 2.91
N LEU A 54 15.21 6.54 2.12
CA LEU A 54 15.14 6.28 0.68
C LEU A 54 15.07 4.79 0.34
N ARG A 55 15.22 3.91 1.34
CA ARG A 55 15.19 2.46 1.12
C ARG A 55 13.76 2.00 0.81
N VAL A 56 13.51 1.74 -0.46
CA VAL A 56 12.29 1.07 -0.91
C VAL A 56 12.47 -0.44 -0.76
N VAL A 57 11.74 -1.04 0.19
CA VAL A 57 11.63 -2.50 0.25
C VAL A 57 10.56 -2.91 -0.75
N ASN A 58 10.97 -3.10 -2.00
CA ASN A 58 10.14 -3.78 -2.99
C ASN A 58 9.97 -5.22 -2.52
N THR A 59 8.96 -5.45 -1.67
CA THR A 59 8.52 -6.79 -1.35
C THR A 59 7.64 -7.26 -2.51
N THR A 60 8.23 -7.33 -3.70
CA THR A 60 7.69 -8.11 -4.79
C THR A 60 7.82 -9.57 -4.36
N TYR A 61 6.86 -10.03 -3.54
CA TYR A 61 6.57 -11.45 -3.46
C TYR A 61 6.15 -11.85 -4.87
N GLY A 62 7.12 -12.27 -5.68
CA GLY A 62 6.86 -12.80 -7.01
C GLY A 62 5.90 -13.95 -6.82
N ILE A 63 4.64 -13.75 -7.21
CA ILE A 63 3.59 -14.75 -7.06
C ILE A 63 3.95 -15.88 -8.02
N LYS A 64 4.50 -16.96 -7.48
CA LYS A 64 4.87 -18.14 -8.26
C LYS A 64 3.69 -19.11 -8.32
N LYS A 65 3.63 -19.90 -9.39
CA LYS A 65 2.73 -21.04 -9.46
C LYS A 65 3.01 -21.99 -8.29
N GLY A 66 1.96 -22.40 -7.59
CA GLY A 66 2.05 -23.27 -6.42
C GLY A 66 2.24 -22.55 -5.08
N SER A 67 2.48 -21.24 -5.08
CA SER A 67 2.51 -20.44 -3.85
C SER A 67 1.15 -20.36 -3.18
N TRP A 68 1.16 -20.17 -1.86
CA TRP A 68 -0.05 -19.93 -1.07
C TRP A 68 -0.28 -18.44 -0.93
N ILE A 69 -1.54 -18.04 -1.05
CA ILE A 69 -1.98 -16.66 -0.88
C ILE A 69 -3.17 -16.58 0.07
N ARG A 70 -3.40 -15.38 0.61
CA ARG A 70 -4.59 -15.05 1.39
C ARG A 70 -5.49 -14.10 0.59
N VAL A 71 -6.75 -14.47 0.44
CA VAL A 71 -7.73 -13.66 -0.30
C VAL A 71 -8.15 -12.45 0.55
N LYS A 72 -7.93 -11.24 0.04
CA LYS A 72 -8.26 -9.99 0.77
C LYS A 72 -9.75 -9.59 0.72
N ARG A 73 -10.51 -10.01 -0.30
CA ARG A 73 -11.90 -9.55 -0.53
C ARG A 73 -12.78 -10.67 -1.11
N GLY A 74 -14.11 -10.55 -0.94
CA GLY A 74 -15.10 -11.51 -1.46
C GLY A 74 -15.56 -12.56 -0.44
N ILE A 75 -16.29 -13.58 -0.91
CA ILE A 75 -16.90 -14.65 -0.08
C ILE A 75 -15.82 -15.53 0.58
N TYR A 76 -14.67 -15.68 -0.09
CA TYR A 76 -13.53 -16.44 0.41
C TYR A 76 -12.51 -15.58 1.18
N ARG A 77 -12.93 -14.44 1.74
CA ARG A 77 -12.02 -13.56 2.50
C ARG A 77 -11.29 -14.34 3.60
N ASP A 78 -10.01 -14.03 3.78
CA ASP A 78 -9.13 -14.61 4.79
C ASP A 78 -8.89 -16.13 4.67
N ASN A 79 -9.39 -16.76 3.60
CA ASN A 79 -9.10 -18.16 3.31
C ASN A 79 -7.73 -18.29 2.63
N LEU A 80 -7.05 -19.40 2.92
CA LEU A 80 -5.87 -19.81 2.19
C LEU A 80 -6.28 -20.38 0.83
N ALA A 81 -5.61 -19.92 -0.22
CA ALA A 81 -5.77 -20.43 -1.57
C ALA A 81 -4.40 -20.71 -2.20
N LYS A 82 -4.34 -21.70 -3.08
CA LYS A 82 -3.13 -22.06 -3.82
C LYS A 82 -3.18 -21.43 -5.21
N VAL A 83 -2.07 -20.89 -5.67
CA VAL A 83 -1.95 -20.33 -7.02
C VAL A 83 -1.79 -21.45 -8.05
N GLU A 84 -2.72 -21.56 -9.00
CA GLU A 84 -2.65 -22.55 -10.09
C GLU A 84 -1.99 -21.97 -11.34
N HIS A 85 -2.29 -20.71 -11.67
CA HIS A 85 -1.72 -20.02 -12.82
C HIS A 85 -1.60 -18.52 -12.59
N CYS A 86 -0.52 -17.93 -13.09
CA CYS A 86 -0.22 -16.50 -12.98
C CYS A 86 -0.25 -15.90 -14.38
N ASN A 87 -1.20 -15.00 -14.67
CA ASN A 87 -1.19 -14.21 -15.90
C ASN A 87 -0.55 -12.85 -15.62
N VAL A 88 0.70 -12.68 -16.04
CA VAL A 88 1.48 -11.45 -15.83
C VAL A 88 0.94 -10.29 -16.68
N ILE A 89 0.43 -10.58 -17.88
CA ILE A 89 -0.07 -9.55 -18.81
C ILE A 89 -1.34 -8.91 -18.26
N GLN A 90 -2.25 -9.72 -17.73
CA GLN A 90 -3.54 -9.25 -17.19
C GLN A 90 -3.47 -8.90 -15.70
N ASN A 91 -2.31 -9.07 -15.04
CA ASN A 91 -2.13 -8.94 -13.60
C ASN A 91 -3.21 -9.71 -12.79
N MET A 92 -3.59 -10.88 -13.30
CA MET A 92 -4.62 -11.75 -12.73
C MET A 92 -4.02 -13.10 -12.35
N VAL A 93 -4.52 -13.66 -11.24
CA VAL A 93 -4.04 -14.94 -10.72
C VAL A 93 -5.22 -15.89 -10.58
N THR A 94 -5.11 -17.06 -11.19
CA THR A 94 -6.09 -18.15 -11.03
C THR A 94 -5.74 -18.94 -9.77
N ILE A 95 -6.70 -19.05 -8.87
CA ILE A 95 -6.52 -19.60 -7.54
C ILE A 95 -7.42 -20.82 -7.32
N LYS A 96 -6.90 -21.78 -6.55
CA LYS A 96 -7.61 -22.97 -6.12
C LYS A 96 -7.99 -22.81 -4.65
N VAL A 97 -9.29 -22.81 -4.36
CA VAL A 97 -9.86 -22.62 -3.02
C VAL A 97 -10.91 -23.69 -2.75
N ILE A 98 -11.15 -24.00 -1.47
CA ILE A 98 -12.21 -24.93 -1.06
C ILE A 98 -13.55 -24.17 -1.13
N PRO A 99 -14.53 -24.64 -1.91
CA PRO A 99 -15.81 -23.97 -2.04
C PRO A 99 -16.62 -24.07 -0.74
N ARG A 100 -17.29 -22.97 -0.37
CA ARG A 100 -18.21 -22.87 0.80
C ARG A 100 -19.60 -22.55 0.29
N ILE A 101 -20.21 -23.52 -0.38
CA ILE A 101 -21.54 -23.35 -0.99
C ILE A 101 -22.55 -24.26 -0.30
N ASP A 102 -23.67 -23.65 0.10
CA ASP A 102 -24.83 -24.37 0.63
C ASP A 102 -25.68 -24.84 -0.55
N TYR A 103 -25.63 -26.13 -0.87
CA TYR A 103 -26.40 -26.73 -1.98
C TYR A 103 -27.92 -26.76 -1.75
N THR A 104 -28.40 -26.33 -0.58
CA THR A 104 -29.80 -26.38 -0.16
C THR A 104 -30.54 -25.05 -0.34
N LYS A 105 -29.84 -23.92 -0.48
CA LYS A 105 -30.48 -22.60 -0.72
C LYS A 105 -30.52 -22.29 -2.22
N LYS A 106 -31.69 -22.43 -2.85
CA LYS A 106 -31.95 -21.81 -4.17
C LYS A 106 -32.04 -20.29 -4.02
N THR A 107 -30.93 -19.58 -4.13
CA THR A 107 -30.94 -18.11 -4.22
C THR A 107 -31.37 -17.70 -5.64
N TRP A 108 -32.68 -17.53 -5.86
CA TRP A 108 -33.28 -17.05 -7.11
C TRP A 108 -33.01 -15.55 -7.42
N ARG A 109 -31.94 -14.95 -6.88
CA ARG A 109 -31.62 -13.53 -7.10
C ARG A 109 -30.57 -13.34 -8.18
N ILE A 110 -30.86 -13.91 -9.34
CA ILE A 110 -30.31 -13.54 -10.64
C ILE A 110 -31.51 -13.33 -11.58
N MET A 111 -32.36 -12.36 -11.22
CA MET A 111 -33.22 -11.74 -12.22
C MET A 111 -32.31 -10.91 -13.13
N TRP A 112 -32.00 -11.52 -14.27
CA TRP A 112 -32.00 -10.91 -15.59
C TRP A 112 -31.93 -9.38 -15.60
N ASN A 113 -30.75 -8.85 -15.91
CA ASN A 113 -30.66 -7.54 -16.54
C ASN A 113 -29.92 -7.73 -17.87
N ILE A 114 -30.64 -8.29 -18.83
CA ILE A 114 -30.39 -8.15 -20.26
C ILE A 114 -31.60 -7.37 -20.76
N LYS A 115 -31.39 -6.09 -21.04
CA LYS A 115 -32.07 -5.43 -22.17
C LYS A 115 -31.39 -5.90 -23.44
#